data_AF-A0AAW1XZM7-F1
#
_entry.id   AF-A0AAW1XZM7-F1
#
_cell.length_a   1.000
_cell.length_b   1.000
_cell.length_c   1.000
_cell.angle_alpha   90.00
_cell.angle_beta   90.00
_cell.angle_gamma   90.00
#
_symmetry.space_group_name_H-M   'P 1'
#
loop_
_entity.id
_entity.type
_entity.pdbx_description
1 polymer ?
#
loop_
_entity_poly.entity_id
_entity_poly.type
_entity_poly.pdbx_seq_one_letter_code
_entity_poly.pdbx_strand_id
1 'polypeptide(L)'
;MIESVPTPQMEHGCSYTTLTVEKIRSIVIFKLTRPEIYFLWKAFLFEDVFKRYKLTGIVTGSEPCPDQVLIDKKGNLDTTQVNPAFHIWHDKDQKIITWIKSTLSEDVVLPLVTNGVIPSNSSRELWLGLEKRFAVPGVSPEYRRSLAAAALATTDICDSNPALLESGELRLLAPVFQRFGKWRAFSGRVVTLKLFEDNTLVIEALSRKGEGRVLVVDGGGSMNRAVTGGKLAKCAEIMGWAGIVVNGCIRDVDEINECEIGVRALATCPVRPIKSKDGSGQKHVDVNIGGKWIRDGEWLYADGDGILVSTTQLFL
;
A
#
# COMPACT_ATOMS: atom_id res chain seq x y z
N MET A 1 6.71 53.30 32.80
CA MET A 1 6.35 51.89 32.69
C MET A 1 6.22 51.57 31.21
N ILE A 2 7.26 50.98 30.63
CA ILE A 2 7.27 50.50 29.25
C ILE A 2 7.45 49.00 29.37
N GLU A 3 6.38 48.23 29.16
CA GLU A 3 6.45 46.77 29.14
C GLU A 3 7.17 46.32 27.87
N SER A 4 8.33 45.70 28.06
CA SER A 4 9.08 45.01 27.01
C SER A 4 8.33 43.76 26.59
N VAL A 5 7.83 43.74 25.35
CA VAL A 5 7.32 42.54 24.69
C VAL A 5 8.47 41.53 24.55
N PRO A 6 8.34 40.27 25.04
CA PRO A 6 9.39 39.29 24.87
C PRO A 6 9.47 38.85 23.41
N THR A 7 10.69 38.91 22.85
CA THR A 7 11.03 38.33 21.56
C THR A 7 10.78 36.82 21.61
N PRO A 8 10.05 36.21 20.64
CA PRO A 8 9.91 34.76 20.63
C PRO A 8 11.28 34.14 20.34
N GLN A 9 11.73 33.30 21.27
CA GLN A 9 12.91 32.47 21.09
C GLN A 9 12.67 31.58 19.87
N MET A 10 13.58 31.63 18.89
CA MET A 10 13.59 30.69 17.77
C MET A 10 13.83 29.30 18.33
N GLU A 11 12.75 28.51 18.43
CA GLU A 11 12.84 27.06 18.57
C GLU A 11 13.80 26.53 17.49
N HIS A 12 14.81 25.77 17.90
CA HIS A 12 15.69 25.04 17.00
C HIS A 12 14.89 23.94 16.27
N GLY A 13 14.14 24.36 15.25
CA GLY A 13 13.49 23.48 14.29
C GLY A 13 14.51 22.79 13.40
N CYS A 14 14.30 21.50 13.15
CA CYS A 14 15.11 20.71 12.22
C CYS A 14 15.19 21.42 10.85
N SER A 15 16.38 21.87 10.47
CA SER A 15 16.57 22.63 9.23
C SER A 15 16.59 21.72 8.01
N TYR A 16 15.63 21.92 7.11
CA TYR A 16 15.54 21.22 5.81
C TYR A 16 16.75 21.47 4.90
N THR A 17 17.59 22.48 5.19
CA THR A 17 18.83 22.75 4.44
C THR A 17 19.86 21.62 4.51
N THR A 18 19.71 20.69 5.46
CA THR A 18 20.61 19.52 5.62
C THR A 18 20.15 18.27 4.86
N LEU A 19 19.00 18.30 4.18
CA LEU A 19 18.47 17.18 3.42
C LEU A 19 19.08 17.11 2.02
N THR A 20 19.86 16.06 1.76
CA THR A 20 20.36 15.71 0.42
C THR A 20 19.40 14.75 -0.28
N VAL A 21 19.51 14.65 -1.62
CA VAL A 21 18.75 13.67 -2.41
C VAL A 21 19.01 12.23 -1.95
N GLU A 22 20.24 11.90 -1.59
CA GLU A 22 20.61 10.58 -1.07
C GLU A 22 19.87 10.27 0.24
N LYS A 23 19.79 11.25 1.15
CA LYS A 23 19.06 11.11 2.42
C LYS A 23 17.55 11.03 2.22
N ILE A 24 17.02 11.74 1.23
CA ILE A 24 15.60 11.61 0.84
C ILE A 24 15.33 10.19 0.31
N ARG A 25 16.21 9.66 -0.55
CA ARG A 25 16.07 8.29 -1.09
C ARG A 25 16.21 7.21 -0.03
N SER A 26 16.98 7.44 1.04
CA SER A 26 17.03 6.52 2.17
C SER A 26 15.78 6.59 3.06
N ILE A 27 15.12 7.75 3.13
CA ILE A 27 13.88 7.94 3.92
C ILE A 27 12.66 7.44 3.14
N VAL A 28 12.60 7.73 1.83
CA VAL A 28 11.50 7.33 0.95
C VAL A 28 11.87 6.00 0.30
N ILE A 29 11.57 4.92 1.03
CA ILE A 29 11.95 3.54 0.72
C ILE A 29 11.40 3.07 -0.64
N PHE A 30 10.23 3.60 -1.04
CA PHE A 30 9.55 3.19 -2.27
C PHE A 30 9.73 4.23 -3.37
N LYS A 31 10.31 3.83 -4.51
CA LYS A 31 10.34 4.65 -5.72
C LYS A 31 8.99 4.56 -6.44
N LEU A 32 8.32 5.68 -6.74
CA LEU A 32 7.04 5.66 -7.45
C LEU A 32 7.24 5.14 -8.88
N THR A 33 6.79 3.91 -9.11
CA THR A 33 6.88 3.16 -10.37
C THR A 33 5.49 2.92 -10.96
N ARG A 34 4.48 2.70 -10.11
CA ARG A 34 3.12 2.31 -10.50
C ARG A 34 2.06 2.85 -9.52
N PRO A 35 0.78 2.94 -9.90
CA PRO A 35 -0.28 3.52 -9.07
C PRO A 35 -0.50 2.84 -7.72
N GLU A 36 -0.23 1.54 -7.61
CA GLU A 36 -0.50 0.73 -6.42
C GLU A 36 0.37 1.15 -5.23
N ILE A 37 1.58 1.64 -5.49
CA ILE A 37 2.52 2.11 -4.46
C ILE A 37 2.43 3.61 -4.21
N TYR A 38 1.53 4.32 -4.91
CA TYR A 38 1.39 5.77 -4.78
C TYR A 38 1.05 6.20 -3.35
N PHE A 39 0.19 5.45 -2.67
CA PHE A 39 -0.18 5.77 -1.30
C PHE A 39 1.00 5.61 -0.33
N LEU A 40 1.76 4.52 -0.44
CA LEU A 40 2.97 4.30 0.36
C LEU A 40 4.00 5.40 0.10
N TRP A 41 4.33 5.61 -1.18
CA TRP A 41 5.22 6.68 -1.60
C TRP A 41 4.78 8.04 -1.05
N LYS A 42 3.49 8.37 -1.17
CA LYS A 42 2.90 9.59 -0.64
C LYS A 42 3.00 9.66 0.88
N ALA A 43 2.77 8.58 1.61
CA ALA A 43 2.86 8.56 3.06
C ALA A 43 4.28 8.84 3.55
N PHE A 44 5.29 8.15 3.04
CA PHE A 44 6.69 8.39 3.41
C PHE A 44 7.15 9.80 3.04
N LEU A 45 6.79 10.26 1.83
CA LEU A 45 7.18 11.61 1.39
C LEU A 45 6.44 12.70 2.17
N PHE A 46 5.16 12.50 2.51
CA PHE A 46 4.34 13.52 3.17
C PHE A 46 4.56 13.54 4.69
N GLU A 47 4.59 12.39 5.36
CA GLU A 47 4.76 12.27 6.81
C GLU A 47 6.23 12.43 7.21
N ASP A 48 7.15 11.69 6.60
CA ASP A 48 8.55 11.62 7.06
C ASP A 48 9.44 12.73 6.49
N VAL A 49 9.04 13.33 5.35
CA VAL A 49 9.75 14.46 4.74
C VAL A 49 8.94 15.76 4.91
N PHE A 50 7.77 15.89 4.29
CA PHE A 50 7.14 17.21 4.26
C PHE A 50 6.65 17.71 5.61
N LYS A 51 6.01 16.86 6.44
CA LYS A 51 5.58 17.28 7.79
C LYS A 51 6.76 17.50 8.70
N ARG A 52 7.69 16.54 8.75
CA ARG A 52 8.87 16.60 9.62
C ARG A 52 9.71 17.86 9.41
N TYR A 53 9.79 18.34 8.17
CA TYR A 53 10.57 19.52 7.80
C TYR A 53 9.72 20.77 7.57
N LYS A 54 8.44 20.76 7.97
CA LYS A 54 7.50 21.89 7.87
C LYS A 54 7.34 22.45 6.45
N LEU A 55 7.31 21.58 5.44
CA LEU A 55 7.18 21.91 4.02
C LEU A 55 5.80 21.59 3.42
N THR A 56 4.90 21.01 4.21
CA THR A 56 3.55 20.64 3.75
C THR A 56 2.78 21.81 3.16
N GLY A 57 2.92 23.00 3.73
CA GLY A 57 2.13 24.17 3.32
C GLY A 57 2.34 24.58 1.87
N ILE A 58 3.55 24.42 1.34
CA ILE A 58 3.89 24.72 -0.06
C ILE A 58 3.18 23.75 -1.00
N VAL A 59 3.22 22.45 -0.66
CA VAL A 59 2.65 21.37 -1.46
C VAL A 59 1.12 21.38 -1.42
N THR A 60 0.53 21.59 -0.25
CA THR A 60 -0.94 21.65 -0.07
C THR A 60 -1.53 23.00 -0.51
N GLY A 61 -0.68 24.03 -0.61
CA GLY A 61 -1.09 25.37 -1.00
C GLY A 61 -1.58 26.27 0.14
N SER A 62 -1.44 25.84 1.39
CA SER A 62 -1.71 26.71 2.55
C SER A 62 -0.62 27.75 2.81
N GLU A 63 0.57 27.58 2.20
CA GLU A 63 1.65 28.58 2.13
C GLU A 63 1.83 29.01 0.65
N PRO A 64 1.03 29.97 0.16
CA PRO A 64 1.09 30.42 -1.24
C PRO A 64 2.40 31.16 -1.53
N CYS A 65 2.81 31.15 -2.80
CA CYS A 65 3.98 31.90 -3.27
C CYS A 65 3.80 33.40 -2.99
N PRO A 66 4.74 34.05 -2.27
CA PRO A 66 4.73 35.50 -2.09
C PRO A 66 4.93 36.23 -3.42
N ASP A 67 4.48 37.49 -3.48
CA ASP A 67 4.73 38.34 -4.64
C ASP A 67 6.23 38.55 -4.87
N GLN A 68 6.65 38.55 -6.14
CA GLN A 68 8.06 38.66 -6.53
C GLN A 68 8.65 40.04 -6.23
N VAL A 69 7.81 41.07 -6.24
CA VAL A 69 8.18 42.47 -6.05
C VAL A 69 7.45 43.03 -4.84
N LEU A 70 8.14 43.89 -4.09
CA LEU A 70 7.53 44.57 -2.94
C LEU A 70 6.68 45.74 -3.39
N ILE A 71 5.76 46.19 -2.53
CA ILE A 71 5.01 47.42 -2.74
C ILE A 71 5.73 48.54 -1.98
N ASP A 72 6.05 49.62 -2.66
CA ASP A 72 6.69 50.79 -2.09
C ASP A 72 5.74 51.55 -1.13
N LYS A 73 6.28 52.53 -0.38
CA LYS A 73 5.48 53.34 0.56
C LYS A 73 4.38 54.18 -0.10
N LYS A 74 4.36 54.28 -1.43
CA LYS A 74 3.39 55.03 -2.24
C LYS A 74 2.38 54.10 -2.91
N GLY A 75 2.45 52.79 -2.69
CA GLY A 75 1.53 51.81 -3.28
C GLY A 75 1.93 51.31 -4.68
N ASN A 76 3.12 51.66 -5.18
CA ASN A 76 3.62 51.18 -6.48
C ASN A 76 4.48 49.93 -6.32
N LEU A 77 4.54 49.10 -7.36
CA LEU A 77 5.43 47.94 -7.41
C LEU A 77 6.89 48.41 -7.45
N ASP A 78 7.68 48.03 -6.45
CA ASP A 78 9.11 48.22 -6.41
C ASP A 78 9.79 47.10 -7.20
N THR A 79 10.10 47.38 -8.47
CA THR A 79 10.80 46.44 -9.36
C THR A 79 12.31 46.41 -9.15
N THR A 80 12.84 47.23 -8.25
CA THR A 80 14.30 47.33 -8.02
C THR A 80 14.81 46.32 -7.00
N GLN A 81 13.93 45.81 -6.13
CA GLN A 81 14.27 44.82 -5.11
C GLN A 81 13.31 43.62 -5.17
N VAL A 82 13.87 42.42 -5.39
CA VAL A 82 13.09 41.19 -5.30
C VAL A 82 12.72 40.91 -3.86
N ASN A 83 11.47 40.54 -3.63
CA ASN A 83 10.96 40.20 -2.31
C ASN A 83 11.78 39.05 -1.69
N PRO A 84 12.48 39.27 -0.55
CA PRO A 84 13.24 38.21 0.10
C PRO A 84 12.40 36.99 0.49
N ALA A 85 11.12 37.20 0.82
CA ALA A 85 10.19 36.11 1.11
C ALA A 85 9.89 35.24 -0.13
N PHE A 86 9.81 35.85 -1.32
CA PHE A 86 9.68 35.12 -2.58
C PHE A 86 10.90 34.23 -2.82
N HIS A 87 12.12 34.76 -2.66
CA HIS A 87 13.34 33.99 -2.82
C HIS A 87 13.40 32.76 -1.89
N ILE A 88 13.11 32.96 -0.60
CA ILE A 88 13.12 31.87 0.39
C ILE A 88 12.07 30.81 0.04
N TRP A 89 10.86 31.24 -0.36
CA TRP A 89 9.79 30.33 -0.76
C TRP A 89 10.18 29.55 -2.03
N HIS A 90 10.73 30.24 -3.03
CA HIS A 90 11.15 29.64 -4.29
C HIS A 90 12.24 28.58 -4.08
N ASP A 91 13.23 28.85 -3.23
CA ASP A 91 14.27 27.88 -2.88
C ASP A 91 13.71 26.62 -2.20
N LYS A 92 12.69 26.77 -1.35
CA LYS A 92 11.98 25.63 -0.76
C LYS A 92 11.24 24.82 -1.82
N ASP A 93 10.50 25.51 -2.69
CA ASP A 93 9.70 24.89 -3.75
C ASP A 93 10.57 24.09 -4.73
N GLN A 94 11.70 24.65 -5.18
CA GLN A 94 12.64 23.96 -6.07
C GLN A 94 13.25 22.71 -5.42
N LYS A 95 13.59 22.76 -4.12
CA LYS A 95 14.08 21.56 -3.40
C LYS A 95 13.03 20.47 -3.33
N ILE A 96 11.79 20.82 -3.04
CA ILE A 96 10.67 19.86 -3.02
C ILE A 96 10.51 19.21 -4.39
N ILE A 97 10.56 19.99 -5.48
CA ILE A 97 10.52 19.45 -6.85
C ILE A 97 11.65 18.43 -7.06
N THR A 98 12.89 18.78 -6.70
CA THR A 98 14.04 17.88 -6.83
C THR A 98 13.84 16.59 -6.04
N TRP A 99 13.35 16.69 -4.80
CA TRP A 99 13.11 15.54 -3.95
C TRP A 99 12.00 14.64 -4.49
N ILE A 100 10.86 15.20 -4.88
CA ILE A 100 9.77 14.45 -5.53
C ILE A 100 10.33 13.72 -6.75
N LYS A 101 10.95 14.43 -7.69
CA LYS A 101 11.52 13.85 -8.93
C LYS A 101 12.54 12.75 -8.64
N SER A 102 13.37 12.91 -7.61
CA SER A 102 14.39 11.92 -7.24
C SER A 102 13.84 10.59 -6.74
N THR A 103 12.55 10.57 -6.36
CA THR A 103 11.82 9.40 -5.86
C THR A 103 10.85 8.80 -6.90
N LEU A 104 10.86 9.31 -8.15
CA LEU A 104 10.07 8.77 -9.27
C LEU A 104 10.92 7.82 -10.14
N SER A 105 10.37 6.70 -10.61
CA SER A 105 11.03 5.82 -11.60
C SER A 105 11.03 6.44 -13.00
N GLU A 106 11.96 5.99 -13.84
CA GLU A 106 12.05 6.45 -15.24
C GLU A 106 10.75 6.17 -16.01
N ASP A 107 10.11 5.03 -15.74
CA ASP A 107 8.82 4.63 -16.33
C ASP A 107 7.67 5.57 -15.93
N VAL A 108 7.82 6.30 -14.83
CA VAL A 108 6.87 7.33 -14.38
C VAL A 108 7.27 8.70 -14.90
N VAL A 109 8.56 9.03 -14.89
CA VAL A 109 9.09 10.32 -15.34
C VAL A 109 8.80 10.54 -16.83
N LEU A 110 9.08 9.56 -17.69
CA LEU A 110 8.93 9.73 -19.14
C LEU A 110 7.49 10.10 -19.53
N PRO A 111 6.44 9.40 -19.07
CA PRO A 111 5.09 9.79 -19.42
C PRO A 111 4.59 11.07 -18.72
N LEU A 112 5.20 11.48 -17.59
CA LEU A 112 4.89 12.78 -16.97
C LEU A 112 5.45 13.94 -17.78
N VAL A 113 6.62 13.75 -18.41
CA VAL A 113 7.21 14.71 -19.36
C VAL A 113 6.36 14.82 -20.62
N THR A 114 5.96 13.70 -21.22
CA THR A 114 5.15 13.73 -22.45
C THR A 114 3.75 14.30 -22.25
N ASN A 115 3.17 14.14 -21.06
CA ASN A 115 1.83 14.64 -20.73
C ASN A 115 1.83 16.03 -20.09
N GLY A 116 2.98 16.74 -20.10
CA GLY A 116 3.09 18.11 -19.62
C GLY A 116 2.96 18.30 -18.11
N VAL A 117 3.00 17.22 -17.31
CA VAL A 117 3.06 17.31 -15.84
C VAL A 117 4.45 17.74 -15.39
N ILE A 118 5.48 17.34 -16.14
CA ILE A 118 6.83 17.89 -16.08
C ILE A 118 7.03 18.62 -17.42
N PRO A 119 7.46 19.90 -17.43
CA PRO A 119 8.03 20.69 -16.36
C PRO A 119 6.97 21.55 -15.65
N SER A 120 6.40 21.05 -14.57
CA SER A 120 5.61 21.86 -13.64
C SER A 120 6.48 23.00 -13.10
N ASN A 121 5.89 24.19 -12.98
CA ASN A 121 6.59 25.40 -12.54
C ASN A 121 6.63 25.53 -11.01
N SER A 122 5.88 24.69 -10.30
CA SER A 122 5.89 24.60 -8.84
C SER A 122 5.78 23.16 -8.34
N SER A 123 6.22 22.92 -7.11
CA SER A 123 6.04 21.61 -6.44
C SER A 123 4.56 21.25 -6.28
N ARG A 124 3.69 22.25 -6.11
CA ARG A 124 2.24 22.07 -6.02
C ARG A 124 1.63 21.56 -7.32
N GLU A 125 2.00 22.13 -8.47
CA GLU A 125 1.53 21.64 -9.77
C GLU A 125 1.99 20.20 -10.03
N LEU A 126 3.25 19.91 -9.70
CA LEU A 126 3.80 18.55 -9.78
C LEU A 126 2.98 17.59 -8.90
N TRP A 127 2.70 17.99 -7.65
CA TRP A 127 1.94 17.19 -6.70
C TRP A 127 0.52 16.92 -7.16
N LEU A 128 -0.21 17.94 -7.62
CA LEU A 128 -1.57 17.80 -8.14
C LEU A 128 -1.61 16.94 -9.40
N GLY A 129 -0.60 17.04 -10.26
CA GLY A 129 -0.46 16.17 -11.44
C GLY A 129 -0.26 14.70 -11.06
N LEU A 130 0.57 14.43 -10.05
CA LEU A 130 0.76 13.09 -9.50
C LEU A 130 -0.52 12.58 -8.81
N GLU A 131 -1.19 13.40 -8.00
CA GLU A 131 -2.47 13.06 -7.38
C GLU A 131 -3.53 12.71 -8.42
N LYS A 132 -3.72 13.56 -9.44
CA LYS A 132 -4.69 13.31 -10.50
C LYS A 132 -4.43 11.99 -11.23
N ARG A 133 -3.14 11.64 -11.42
CA ARG A 133 -2.73 10.45 -12.17
C ARG A 133 -2.80 9.17 -11.35
N PHE A 134 -2.48 9.23 -10.07
CA PHE A 134 -2.25 8.05 -9.24
C PHE A 134 -3.23 7.92 -8.06
N ALA A 135 -3.90 8.99 -7.63
CA ALA A 135 -4.96 8.96 -6.63
C ALA A 135 -6.29 8.54 -7.27
N VAL A 136 -6.37 7.32 -7.80
CA VAL A 136 -7.62 6.78 -8.36
C VAL A 136 -8.67 6.67 -7.22
N PRO A 137 -9.90 7.18 -7.41
CA PRO A 137 -11.01 6.98 -6.47
C PRO A 137 -11.56 5.56 -6.61
N GLY A 138 -11.59 4.78 -5.52
CA GLY A 138 -12.19 3.44 -5.50
C GLY A 138 -11.53 2.45 -4.52
N VAL A 139 -10.31 2.75 -4.08
CA VAL A 139 -9.54 1.89 -3.17
C VAL A 139 -9.85 2.31 -1.74
N SER A 140 -10.57 1.47 -0.96
CA SER A 140 -10.93 1.81 0.43
C SER A 140 -9.67 2.02 1.29
N PRO A 141 -9.72 2.86 2.34
CA PRO A 141 -8.61 3.05 3.27
C PRO A 141 -8.06 1.73 3.87
N GLU A 142 -8.91 0.73 4.02
CA GLU A 142 -8.58 -0.62 4.49
C GLU A 142 -7.79 -1.41 3.43
N TYR A 143 -8.22 -1.34 2.16
CA TYR A 143 -7.50 -1.91 1.01
C TYR A 143 -6.15 -1.21 0.76
N ARG A 144 -6.05 0.09 1.09
CA ARG A 144 -4.76 0.84 1.10
C ARG A 144 -3.82 0.38 2.21
N ARG A 145 -4.35 0.01 3.38
CA ARG A 145 -3.55 -0.56 4.48
C ARG A 145 -3.11 -1.99 4.20
N SER A 146 -3.92 -2.80 3.52
CA SER A 146 -3.49 -4.13 3.07
C SER A 146 -2.42 -4.07 1.98
N LEU A 147 -2.47 -3.09 1.06
CA LEU A 147 -1.39 -2.82 0.10
C LEU A 147 -0.09 -2.37 0.79
N ALA A 148 -0.18 -1.59 1.87
CA ALA A 148 0.97 -1.22 2.69
C ALA A 148 1.58 -2.41 3.45
N ALA A 149 0.73 -3.26 4.01
CA ALA A 149 1.17 -4.49 4.66
C ALA A 149 1.67 -5.54 3.64
N ALA A 150 1.26 -5.47 2.36
CA ALA A 150 1.78 -6.30 1.28
C ALA A 150 3.21 -5.90 0.86
N ALA A 151 3.75 -4.80 1.40
CA ALA A 151 5.11 -4.34 1.15
C ALA A 151 6.16 -4.92 2.11
N LEU A 152 5.76 -5.71 3.10
CA LEU A 152 6.70 -6.42 3.97
C LEU A 152 7.11 -7.73 3.29
N ALA A 153 8.39 -7.87 2.94
CA ALA A 153 8.92 -9.12 2.44
C ALA A 153 8.85 -10.18 3.56
N THR A 154 8.41 -11.40 3.22
CA THR A 154 8.31 -12.49 4.20
C THR A 154 9.68 -12.86 4.77
N THR A 155 10.76 -12.69 4.00
CA THR A 155 12.13 -12.84 4.49
C THR A 155 12.46 -11.84 5.59
N ASP A 156 12.14 -10.56 5.39
CA ASP A 156 12.41 -9.50 6.37
C ASP A 156 11.58 -9.71 7.64
N ILE A 157 10.34 -10.18 7.49
CA ILE A 157 9.48 -10.55 8.63
C ILE A 157 10.13 -11.68 9.43
N CYS A 158 10.63 -12.73 8.78
CA CYS A 158 11.30 -13.84 9.45
C CYS A 158 12.57 -13.38 10.17
N ASP A 159 13.44 -12.64 9.48
CA ASP A 159 14.74 -12.18 10.00
C ASP A 159 14.57 -11.21 11.18
N SER A 160 13.53 -10.37 11.16
CA SER A 160 13.24 -9.42 12.23
C SER A 160 12.51 -10.04 13.42
N ASN A 161 11.92 -11.23 13.27
CA ASN A 161 11.06 -11.86 14.29
C ASN A 161 11.42 -13.33 14.62
N PRO A 162 12.70 -13.66 14.88
CA PRO A 162 13.11 -15.05 15.17
C PRO A 162 12.43 -15.62 16.42
N ALA A 163 12.24 -14.79 17.45
CA ALA A 163 11.57 -15.21 18.70
C ALA A 163 10.11 -15.65 18.47
N LEU A 164 9.40 -15.01 17.52
CA LEU A 164 8.02 -15.38 17.20
C LEU A 164 7.95 -16.70 16.41
N LEU A 165 8.98 -17.00 15.60
CA LEU A 165 9.12 -18.29 14.92
C LEU A 165 9.33 -19.42 15.93
N GLU A 166 10.20 -19.19 16.91
CA GLU A 166 10.49 -20.16 17.99
C GLU A 166 9.30 -20.38 18.91
N SER A 167 8.57 -19.31 19.27
CA SER A 167 7.35 -19.41 20.10
C SER A 167 6.17 -20.03 19.33
N GLY A 168 6.25 -20.09 18.00
CA GLY A 168 5.17 -20.56 17.13
C GLY A 168 4.04 -19.55 16.94
N GLU A 169 4.22 -18.30 17.37
CA GLU A 169 3.30 -17.19 17.11
C GLU A 169 3.38 -16.71 15.67
N LEU A 170 4.57 -16.78 15.05
CA LEU A 170 4.80 -16.66 13.62
C LEU A 170 5.03 -18.05 13.03
N ARG A 171 4.25 -18.41 12.01
CA ARG A 171 4.20 -19.76 11.44
C ARG A 171 4.40 -19.71 9.94
N LEU A 172 5.42 -20.39 9.45
CA LEU A 172 5.61 -20.66 8.03
C LEU A 172 4.71 -21.83 7.60
N LEU A 173 3.86 -21.61 6.59
CA LEU A 173 3.16 -22.68 5.91
C LEU A 173 4.10 -23.43 4.97
N ALA A 174 3.81 -24.71 4.73
CA ALA A 174 4.60 -25.53 3.83
C ALA A 174 4.70 -24.86 2.43
N PRO A 175 5.87 -24.92 1.75
CA PRO A 175 6.12 -24.26 0.47
C PRO A 175 5.51 -25.05 -0.71
N VAL A 176 4.23 -25.41 -0.60
CA VAL A 176 3.49 -26.22 -1.59
C VAL A 176 2.46 -25.41 -2.37
N PHE A 177 2.28 -24.13 -2.01
CA PHE A 177 1.28 -23.27 -2.64
C PHE A 177 1.80 -22.64 -3.93
N GLN A 178 1.07 -22.86 -5.01
CA GLN A 178 1.26 -22.19 -6.28
C GLN A 178 0.67 -20.78 -6.24
N ARG A 179 1.18 -19.91 -7.13
CA ARG A 179 0.87 -18.48 -7.16
C ARG A 179 -0.02 -18.16 -8.35
N PHE A 180 -1.12 -17.47 -8.10
CA PHE A 180 -2.06 -17.01 -9.12
C PHE A 180 -2.50 -15.58 -8.80
N GLY A 181 -3.04 -14.89 -9.80
CA GLY A 181 -3.44 -13.48 -9.68
C GLY A 181 -2.28 -12.50 -9.91
N LYS A 182 -2.61 -11.23 -10.19
CA LYS A 182 -1.60 -10.20 -10.46
C LYS A 182 -0.75 -9.86 -9.24
N TRP A 183 -1.33 -9.97 -8.04
CA TRP A 183 -0.63 -9.59 -6.83
C TRP A 183 0.29 -10.72 -6.37
N ARG A 184 1.58 -10.52 -6.63
CA ARG A 184 2.63 -11.45 -6.22
C ARG A 184 2.87 -11.42 -4.72
N ALA A 185 2.54 -10.33 -4.05
CA ALA A 185 2.56 -10.21 -2.60
C ALA A 185 1.24 -9.61 -2.09
N PHE A 186 0.77 -10.09 -0.95
CA PHE A 186 -0.43 -9.61 -0.28
C PHE A 186 -0.41 -9.99 1.20
N SER A 187 -1.14 -9.25 2.01
CA SER A 187 -1.34 -9.58 3.41
C SER A 187 -2.64 -9.00 3.93
N GLY A 188 -3.07 -9.50 5.09
CA GLY A 188 -4.28 -9.00 5.73
C GLY A 188 -4.75 -9.91 6.85
N ARG A 189 -5.79 -9.44 7.53
CA ARG A 189 -6.46 -10.20 8.59
C ARG A 189 -7.21 -11.39 7.97
N VAL A 190 -7.08 -12.55 8.59
CA VAL A 190 -7.59 -13.83 8.09
C VAL A 190 -9.08 -13.98 8.39
N VAL A 191 -9.82 -14.49 7.41
CA VAL A 191 -11.14 -15.11 7.60
C VAL A 191 -11.02 -16.58 7.22
N THR A 192 -11.43 -17.49 8.10
CA THR A 192 -11.28 -18.94 7.84
C THR A 192 -12.59 -19.59 7.42
N LEU A 193 -12.49 -20.51 6.45
CA LEU A 193 -13.55 -21.44 6.06
C LEU A 193 -13.00 -22.85 6.06
N LYS A 194 -13.79 -23.80 6.56
CA LYS A 194 -13.52 -25.24 6.43
C LYS A 194 -14.64 -25.90 5.66
N LEU A 195 -14.32 -26.56 4.56
CA LEU A 195 -15.29 -27.18 3.67
C LEU A 195 -14.65 -28.36 2.93
N PHE A 196 -15.46 -29.14 2.22
CA PHE A 196 -14.94 -30.23 1.40
C PHE A 196 -15.68 -30.28 0.07
N GLU A 197 -14.96 -29.97 -1.00
CA GLU A 197 -15.44 -30.06 -2.40
C GLU A 197 -16.71 -29.24 -2.76
N ASP A 198 -17.21 -28.40 -1.85
CA ASP A 198 -18.34 -27.47 -2.02
C ASP A 198 -17.84 -26.02 -1.92
N ASN A 199 -18.41 -25.08 -2.69
CA ASN A 199 -17.98 -23.69 -2.68
C ASN A 199 -19.06 -22.68 -2.25
N THR A 200 -20.19 -23.14 -1.70
CA THR A 200 -21.30 -22.29 -1.27
C THR A 200 -20.84 -21.24 -0.25
N LEU A 201 -20.05 -21.66 0.74
CA LEU A 201 -19.49 -20.75 1.75
C LEU A 201 -18.44 -19.79 1.18
N VAL A 202 -17.69 -20.22 0.16
CA VAL A 202 -16.71 -19.37 -0.54
C VAL A 202 -17.42 -18.26 -1.30
N ILE A 203 -18.49 -18.60 -2.03
CA ILE A 203 -19.32 -17.64 -2.75
C ILE A 203 -19.88 -16.60 -1.77
N GLU A 204 -20.44 -17.06 -0.66
CA GLU A 204 -21.04 -16.17 0.34
C GLU A 204 -19.99 -15.23 0.96
N ALA A 205 -18.82 -15.75 1.33
CA ALA A 205 -17.74 -14.95 1.91
C ALA A 205 -17.22 -13.89 0.94
N LEU A 206 -16.92 -14.29 -0.30
CA LEU A 206 -16.34 -13.38 -1.31
C LEU A 206 -17.35 -12.37 -1.86
N SER A 207 -18.65 -12.61 -1.71
CA SER A 207 -19.71 -11.65 -2.06
C SER A 207 -19.87 -10.53 -1.03
N ARG A 208 -19.18 -10.60 0.12
CA ARG A 208 -19.16 -9.56 1.16
C ARG A 208 -17.88 -8.74 1.05
N LYS A 209 -17.91 -7.51 1.58
CA LYS A 209 -16.75 -6.62 1.63
C LYS A 209 -15.56 -7.30 2.30
N GLY A 210 -14.44 -7.38 1.59
CA GLY A 210 -13.18 -7.96 2.04
C GLY A 210 -12.45 -7.05 3.01
N GLU A 211 -12.47 -5.73 2.79
CA GLU A 211 -11.80 -4.75 3.67
C GLU A 211 -10.30 -5.04 3.85
N GLY A 212 -9.63 -5.49 2.80
CA GLY A 212 -8.22 -5.86 2.83
C GLY A 212 -7.93 -7.17 3.60
N ARG A 213 -8.95 -7.98 3.91
CA ARG A 213 -8.78 -9.29 4.55
C ARG A 213 -8.31 -10.35 3.56
N VAL A 214 -7.80 -11.45 4.10
CA VAL A 214 -7.41 -12.64 3.35
C VAL A 214 -8.38 -13.78 3.68
N LEU A 215 -8.97 -14.38 2.66
CA LEU A 215 -9.80 -15.57 2.83
C LEU A 215 -8.89 -16.82 2.85
N VAL A 216 -8.93 -17.59 3.93
CA VAL A 216 -8.24 -18.88 4.03
C VAL A 216 -9.27 -20.00 3.99
N VAL A 217 -9.19 -20.85 2.98
CA VAL A 217 -10.11 -21.97 2.76
C VAL A 217 -9.37 -23.28 2.99
N ASP A 218 -9.73 -23.98 4.06
CA ASP A 218 -9.38 -25.38 4.23
C ASP A 218 -10.35 -26.26 3.44
N GLY A 219 -9.93 -26.66 2.25
CA GLY A 219 -10.65 -27.59 1.37
C GLY A 219 -10.28 -29.06 1.61
N GLY A 220 -9.60 -29.37 2.72
CA GLY A 220 -9.08 -30.70 3.02
C GLY A 220 -7.95 -31.16 2.11
N GLY A 221 -7.34 -30.25 1.33
CA GLY A 221 -6.29 -30.58 0.36
C GLY A 221 -6.80 -31.38 -0.84
N SER A 222 -8.12 -31.40 -1.10
CA SER A 222 -8.67 -32.16 -2.23
C SER A 222 -8.13 -31.67 -3.57
N MET A 223 -7.66 -32.62 -4.38
CA MET A 223 -7.21 -32.40 -5.75
C MET A 223 -8.29 -32.71 -6.80
N ASN A 224 -9.44 -33.24 -6.36
CA ASN A 224 -10.47 -33.76 -7.26
C ASN A 224 -11.35 -32.66 -7.85
N ARG A 225 -11.51 -31.53 -7.15
CA ARG A 225 -12.41 -30.43 -7.53
C ARG A 225 -11.87 -29.08 -7.11
N ALA A 226 -12.11 -28.08 -7.94
CA ALA A 226 -11.80 -26.70 -7.63
C ALA A 226 -12.88 -26.06 -6.76
N VAL A 227 -12.48 -25.36 -5.68
CA VAL A 227 -13.41 -24.64 -4.79
C VAL A 227 -13.52 -23.15 -5.10
N THR A 228 -12.64 -22.61 -5.95
CA THR A 228 -12.75 -21.25 -6.49
C THR A 228 -12.32 -21.19 -7.96
N GLY A 229 -12.66 -20.09 -8.64
CA GLY A 229 -12.39 -19.84 -10.06
C GLY A 229 -12.43 -18.36 -10.42
N GLY A 230 -12.28 -18.04 -11.71
CA GLY A 230 -12.07 -16.68 -12.24
C GLY A 230 -13.14 -15.69 -11.80
N LYS A 231 -14.41 -16.04 -11.97
CA LYS A 231 -15.56 -15.21 -11.51
C LYS A 231 -15.52 -14.88 -10.02
N LEU A 232 -15.08 -15.82 -9.17
CA LEU A 232 -15.00 -15.59 -7.73
C LEU A 232 -13.78 -14.77 -7.35
N ALA A 233 -12.64 -14.97 -8.02
CA ALA A 233 -11.48 -14.10 -7.87
C ALA A 233 -11.81 -12.65 -8.28
N LYS A 234 -12.53 -12.46 -9.39
CA LYS A 234 -12.97 -11.12 -9.81
C LYS A 234 -13.96 -10.48 -8.84
N CYS A 235 -14.87 -11.28 -8.28
CA CYS A 235 -15.77 -10.81 -7.22
C CYS A 235 -14.98 -10.38 -5.99
N ALA A 236 -13.98 -11.16 -5.57
CA ALA A 236 -13.13 -10.85 -4.44
C ALA A 236 -12.33 -9.55 -4.65
N GLU A 237 -11.79 -9.33 -5.85
CA GLU A 237 -11.15 -8.07 -6.26
C GLU A 237 -12.12 -6.89 -6.09
N ILE A 238 -13.32 -6.97 -6.68
CA ILE A 238 -14.34 -5.91 -6.61
C ILE A 238 -14.76 -5.64 -5.16
N MET A 239 -14.84 -6.68 -4.33
CA MET A 239 -15.20 -6.58 -2.92
C MET A 239 -14.04 -6.15 -2.02
N GLY A 240 -12.84 -5.93 -2.57
CA GLY A 240 -11.68 -5.40 -1.85
C GLY A 240 -11.02 -6.41 -0.91
N TRP A 241 -11.01 -7.70 -1.27
CA TRP A 241 -10.19 -8.71 -0.60
C TRP A 241 -8.72 -8.54 -0.98
N ALA A 242 -7.80 -8.72 -0.03
CA ALA A 242 -6.37 -8.69 -0.31
C ALA A 242 -5.89 -9.97 -0.98
N GLY A 243 -6.48 -11.11 -0.61
CA GLY A 243 -6.14 -12.38 -1.24
C GLY A 243 -6.98 -13.56 -0.79
N ILE A 244 -6.73 -14.69 -1.46
CA ILE A 244 -7.37 -15.98 -1.20
C ILE A 244 -6.28 -17.04 -1.09
N VAL A 245 -6.29 -17.82 -0.02
CA VAL A 245 -5.41 -18.98 0.19
C VAL A 245 -6.27 -20.23 0.30
N VAL A 246 -6.00 -21.24 -0.53
CA VAL A 246 -6.81 -22.45 -0.65
C VAL A 246 -5.96 -23.69 -0.41
N ASN A 247 -6.24 -24.42 0.67
CA ASN A 247 -5.76 -25.78 0.86
C ASN A 247 -6.58 -26.75 0.00
N GLY A 248 -6.30 -26.76 -1.30
CA GLY A 248 -7.01 -27.54 -2.32
C GLY A 248 -6.80 -26.94 -3.71
N CYS A 249 -7.67 -27.33 -4.66
CA CYS A 249 -7.59 -26.90 -6.05
C CYS A 249 -8.42 -25.65 -6.39
N ILE A 250 -7.99 -24.96 -7.45
CA ILE A 250 -8.70 -23.86 -8.11
C ILE A 250 -8.84 -24.11 -9.61
N ARG A 251 -9.54 -23.24 -10.34
CA ARG A 251 -9.69 -23.32 -11.80
C ARG A 251 -9.74 -21.94 -12.47
N ASP A 252 -9.86 -21.92 -13.79
CA ASP A 252 -9.95 -20.68 -14.61
C ASP A 252 -8.72 -19.78 -14.38
N VAL A 253 -7.53 -20.36 -14.43
CA VAL A 253 -6.26 -19.71 -14.05
C VAL A 253 -5.98 -18.45 -14.85
N ASP A 254 -6.28 -18.44 -16.14
CA ASP A 254 -6.05 -17.27 -17.00
C ASP A 254 -6.90 -16.08 -16.53
N GLU A 255 -8.19 -16.30 -16.25
CA GLU A 255 -9.08 -15.28 -15.67
C GLU A 255 -8.57 -14.81 -14.29
N ILE A 256 -8.11 -15.72 -13.43
CA ILE A 256 -7.57 -15.35 -12.12
C ILE A 256 -6.32 -14.47 -12.28
N ASN A 257 -5.43 -14.81 -13.22
CA ASN A 257 -4.18 -14.07 -13.47
C ASN A 257 -4.41 -12.66 -14.06
N GLU A 258 -5.62 -12.36 -14.53
CA GLU A 258 -6.00 -11.01 -14.93
C GLU A 258 -6.53 -10.15 -13.77
N CYS A 259 -6.90 -10.78 -12.64
CA CYS A 259 -7.48 -10.11 -11.48
C CYS A 259 -6.42 -9.44 -10.59
N GLU A 260 -6.75 -8.27 -10.05
CA GLU A 260 -5.91 -7.49 -9.12
C GLU A 260 -6.05 -7.99 -7.67
N ILE A 261 -5.77 -9.28 -7.47
CA ILE A 261 -5.84 -9.95 -6.17
C ILE A 261 -4.71 -10.98 -6.06
N GLY A 262 -4.32 -11.31 -4.83
CA GLY A 262 -3.38 -12.40 -4.56
C GLY A 262 -4.09 -13.73 -4.36
N VAL A 263 -3.71 -14.77 -5.10
CA VAL A 263 -4.27 -16.11 -4.91
C VAL A 263 -3.15 -17.13 -4.69
N ARG A 264 -3.37 -18.02 -3.72
CA ARG A 264 -2.50 -19.16 -3.40
C ARG A 264 -3.34 -20.42 -3.32
N ALA A 265 -2.91 -21.47 -4.00
CA ALA A 265 -3.60 -22.76 -3.98
C ALA A 265 -2.62 -23.91 -4.19
N LEU A 266 -2.99 -25.13 -3.82
CA LEU A 266 -2.08 -26.28 -3.99
C LEU A 266 -1.92 -26.68 -5.47
N ALA A 267 -3.02 -26.64 -6.22
CA ALA A 267 -3.05 -27.07 -7.62
C ALA A 267 -4.26 -26.51 -8.38
N THR A 268 -4.33 -26.84 -9.66
CA THR A 268 -5.45 -26.50 -10.55
C THR A 268 -6.25 -27.76 -10.88
N CYS A 269 -7.57 -27.68 -10.90
CA CYS A 269 -8.44 -28.79 -11.29
C CYS A 269 -9.62 -28.26 -12.12
N PRO A 270 -9.85 -28.75 -13.36
CA PRO A 270 -10.94 -28.25 -14.20
C PRO A 270 -12.34 -28.61 -13.67
N VAL A 271 -12.43 -29.61 -12.78
CA VAL A 271 -13.71 -30.12 -12.26
C VAL A 271 -14.32 -29.11 -11.29
N ARG A 272 -15.56 -28.74 -11.56
CA ARG A 272 -16.35 -27.83 -10.71
C ARG A 272 -16.64 -28.40 -9.31
N PRO A 273 -16.87 -27.55 -8.30
CA PRO A 273 -17.29 -27.98 -6.98
C PRO A 273 -18.72 -28.53 -7.01
N ILE A 274 -19.06 -29.28 -5.96
CA ILE A 274 -20.41 -29.72 -5.66
C ILE A 274 -21.25 -28.50 -5.25
N LYS A 275 -22.54 -28.52 -5.58
CA LYS A 275 -23.51 -27.54 -5.10
C LYS A 275 -24.47 -28.22 -4.14
N SER A 276 -24.29 -28.06 -2.84
CA SER A 276 -25.34 -28.35 -1.85
C SER A 276 -26.31 -27.17 -1.74
N LYS A 277 -27.57 -27.43 -1.37
CA LYS A 277 -28.59 -26.37 -1.22
C LYS A 277 -28.29 -25.43 -0.04
N ASP A 278 -27.73 -25.97 1.05
CA ASP A 278 -27.49 -25.22 2.29
C ASP A 278 -26.00 -24.89 2.52
N GLY A 279 -25.10 -25.41 1.67
CA GLY A 279 -23.65 -25.32 1.87
C GLY A 279 -23.17 -26.29 2.95
N SER A 280 -22.26 -27.21 2.61
CA SER A 280 -21.54 -27.99 3.62
C SER A 280 -20.26 -27.25 4.05
N GLY A 281 -20.03 -27.15 5.36
CA GLY A 281 -18.80 -26.56 5.91
C GLY A 281 -19.04 -25.72 7.17
N GLN A 282 -17.98 -25.05 7.60
CA GLN A 282 -17.93 -24.24 8.81
C GLN A 282 -17.20 -22.91 8.51
N LYS A 283 -17.70 -21.81 9.10
CA LYS A 283 -17.11 -20.47 8.99
C LYS A 283 -16.47 -20.08 10.32
N HIS A 284 -15.42 -19.28 10.28
CA HIS A 284 -14.77 -18.74 11.48
C HIS A 284 -14.31 -19.84 12.45
N VAL A 285 -13.77 -20.93 11.90
CA VAL A 285 -13.24 -22.06 12.67
C VAL A 285 -11.73 -22.15 12.49
N ASP A 286 -11.04 -22.62 13.52
CA ASP A 286 -9.61 -22.90 13.41
C ASP A 286 -9.36 -24.00 12.37
N VAL A 287 -8.48 -23.72 11.42
CA VAL A 287 -8.09 -24.67 10.37
C VAL A 287 -6.66 -25.12 10.56
N ASN A 288 -6.38 -26.37 10.21
CA ASN A 288 -5.04 -26.95 10.25
C ASN A 288 -4.59 -27.29 8.84
N ILE A 289 -3.63 -26.52 8.34
CA ILE A 289 -3.10 -26.66 6.98
C ILE A 289 -1.62 -27.02 7.09
N GLY A 290 -1.25 -28.22 6.63
CA GLY A 290 0.14 -28.68 6.67
C GLY A 290 0.74 -28.75 8.09
N GLY A 291 -0.08 -29.07 9.11
CA GLY A 291 0.35 -29.12 10.51
C GLY A 291 0.41 -27.77 11.21
N LYS A 292 0.01 -26.68 10.55
CA LYS A 292 -0.01 -25.32 11.12
C LYS A 292 -1.46 -24.88 11.34
N TRP A 293 -1.75 -24.44 12.56
CA TRP A 293 -3.03 -23.83 12.90
C TRP A 293 -3.10 -22.41 12.39
N ILE A 294 -4.25 -22.08 11.80
CA ILE A 294 -4.62 -20.74 11.34
C ILE A 294 -5.99 -20.43 11.94
N ARG A 295 -6.07 -19.34 12.70
CA ARG A 295 -7.29 -18.93 13.37
C ARG A 295 -7.92 -17.74 12.67
N ASP A 296 -9.24 -17.64 12.81
CA ASP A 296 -9.96 -16.46 12.33
C ASP A 296 -9.45 -15.20 13.04
N GLY A 297 -9.18 -14.15 12.28
CA GLY A 297 -8.70 -12.88 12.81
C GLY A 297 -7.19 -12.76 13.00
N GLU A 298 -6.40 -13.83 12.78
CA GLU A 298 -4.93 -13.75 12.70
C GLU A 298 -4.48 -12.97 11.45
N TRP A 299 -3.18 -12.76 11.29
CA TRP A 299 -2.60 -12.07 10.14
C TRP A 299 -1.88 -13.02 9.21
N LEU A 300 -2.07 -12.85 7.91
CA LEU A 300 -1.38 -13.63 6.89
C LEU A 300 -0.56 -12.71 6.00
N TYR A 301 0.68 -13.13 5.70
CA TYR A 301 1.60 -12.46 4.79
C TYR A 301 2.03 -13.47 3.74
N ALA A 302 1.90 -13.12 2.47
CA ALA A 302 2.27 -14.00 1.37
C ALA A 302 3.00 -13.21 0.29
N ASP A 303 4.09 -13.77 -0.20
CA ASP A 303 4.85 -13.18 -1.31
C ASP A 303 5.38 -14.28 -2.26
N GLY A 304 6.50 -14.00 -2.92
CA GLY A 304 7.14 -14.93 -3.83
C GLY A 304 7.84 -16.11 -3.14
N ASP A 305 8.23 -15.95 -1.87
CA ASP A 305 9.07 -16.89 -1.12
C ASP A 305 8.23 -17.80 -0.23
N GLY A 306 7.15 -17.28 0.37
CA GLY A 306 6.32 -18.11 1.25
C GLY A 306 5.01 -17.49 1.70
N ILE A 307 4.38 -18.19 2.64
CA ILE A 307 3.19 -17.74 3.36
C ILE A 307 3.46 -17.86 4.85
N LEU A 308 3.36 -16.74 5.55
CA LEU A 308 3.49 -16.63 7.00
C LEU A 308 2.12 -16.34 7.62
N VAL A 309 1.90 -16.88 8.81
CA VAL A 309 0.72 -16.61 9.64
C VAL A 309 1.20 -16.14 11.01
N SER A 310 0.70 -15.00 11.47
CA SER A 310 1.05 -14.38 12.74
C SER A 310 -0.19 -14.21 13.62
N THR A 311 -0.05 -14.40 14.92
CA THR A 311 -1.10 -14.11 15.92
C THR A 311 -1.49 -12.64 15.94
N THR A 312 -0.54 -11.73 15.66
CA THR A 312 -0.73 -10.29 15.66
C THR A 312 -0.28 -9.65 14.36
N GLN A 313 -0.71 -8.40 14.12
CA GLN A 313 -0.18 -7.60 13.03
C GLN A 313 1.30 -7.30 13.29
N LEU A 314 2.14 -7.59 12.30
CA LEU A 314 3.56 -7.26 12.28
C LEU A 314 3.80 -6.02 11.42
N PHE A 315 4.79 -5.24 11.84
CA PHE A 315 5.32 -4.07 11.15
C PHE A 315 6.84 -4.24 11.08
N LEU A 316 7.46 -3.82 9.97
CA LEU A 316 8.93 -3.69 9.88
C LEU A 316 9.37 -2.34 10.44
#